data_AF-A0A4R3M363-F1
#
_entry.id   AF-A0A4R3M363-F1
#
_cell.length_a   1.000
_cell.length_b   1.000
_cell.length_c   1.000
_cell.angle_alpha   90.00
_cell.angle_beta   90.00
_cell.angle_gamma   90.00
#
_symmetry.space_group_name_H-M   'P 1'
#
loop_
_entity.id
_entity.type
_entity.pdbx_description
1 polymer ?
#
loop_
_entity_poly.entity_id
_entity_poly.type
_entity_poly.pdbx_seq_one_letter_code
_entity_poly.pdbx_strand_id
1 'polypeptide(L)' 'MERILGRIFLIFVLILLTFVFYLQVNSLGMYVPLRAIMSWEKRQDEIDCYYFTGVHFQKVTYHTARQECPPWIDIY' A
#
# COMPACT_ATOMS: atom_id res chain seq x y z
N MET A 1 -30.40 26.43 -25.06
CA MET A 1 -30.10 25.03 -24.70
C MET A 1 -28.61 24.76 -24.53
N GLU A 2 -27.73 25.34 -25.35
CA GLU A 2 -26.26 25.10 -25.29
C GLU A 2 -25.62 25.40 -23.92
N ARG A 3 -26.04 26.46 -23.24
CA ARG A 3 -25.52 26.80 -21.89
C ARG A 3 -25.84 25.76 -20.83
N ILE A 4 -26.96 25.04 -20.96
CA ILE A 4 -27.36 23.98 -20.03
C ILE A 4 -26.52 22.73 -20.29
N LEU A 5 -26.34 22.38 -21.56
CA LEU A 5 -25.49 21.26 -21.98
C LEU A 5 -24.04 21.46 -21.49
N GLY A 6 -23.49 22.67 -21.65
CA GLY A 6 -22.15 23.00 -21.17
C GLY A 6 -21.99 22.91 -19.64
N ARG A 7 -23.02 23.29 -18.87
CA ARG A 7 -23.00 23.13 -17.41
C ARG A 7 -23.04 21.67 -16.97
N ILE A 8 -23.86 20.84 -17.61
CA ILE A 8 -23.93 19.41 -17.30
C ILE A 8 -22.60 18.72 -17.64
N PHE A 9 -22.01 19.07 -18.78
CA PHE A 9 -20.69 18.57 -19.17
C PHE A 9 -19.62 18.94 -18.13
N LEU A 10 -19.57 20.20 -17.68
CA LEU A 10 -18.65 20.64 -16.64
C LEU A 10 -18.82 19.84 -15.34
N ILE A 11 -20.05 19.60 -14.89
CA ILE A 11 -20.33 18.81 -13.69
C ILE A 11 -19.82 17.37 -13.86
N PHE A 12 -20.08 16.75 -15.00
CA PHE A 12 -19.60 15.39 -15.27
C PHE A 12 -18.08 15.29 -15.28
N VAL A 13 -17.39 16.26 -15.89
CA VAL A 13 -15.92 16.33 -15.90
C VAL A 13 -15.39 16.48 -14.46
N LEU A 14 -16.04 17.30 -13.64
CA LEU A 14 -15.62 17.54 -12.26
C LEU A 14 -15.78 16.28 -11.40
N ILE A 15 -16.89 15.54 -11.58
CA ILE A 15 -17.11 14.24 -10.93
C ILE A 15 -16.06 13.23 -11.37
N LEU A 16 -15.79 13.14 -12.67
CA LEU A 16 -14.80 12.21 -13.22
C LEU A 16 -13.40 12.50 -12.66
N LEU A 17 -12.97 13.76 -12.67
CA LEU A 17 -11.67 14.15 -12.12
C LEU A 17 -11.58 13.82 -10.63
N THR A 18 -12.61 14.13 -9.84
CA THR A 18 -12.66 13.82 -8.41
C THR A 18 -12.54 12.31 -8.18
N PHE A 19 -13.23 11.50 -8.98
CA PHE A 19 -13.16 10.04 -8.89
C PHE A 19 -11.77 9.49 -9.24
N VAL A 20 -11.13 10.02 -10.28
CA VAL A 20 -9.76 9.63 -10.65
C VAL A 20 -8.77 10.01 -9.56
N PHE A 21 -8.87 11.22 -9.00
CA PHE A 21 -8.03 11.63 -7.87
C PHE A 21 -8.24 10.76 -6.63
N TYR A 22 -9.49 10.40 -6.33
CA TYR A 22 -9.81 9.48 -5.25
C TYR A 22 -9.14 8.12 -5.46
N LEU A 23 -9.25 7.54 -6.66
CA LEU A 23 -8.60 6.27 -6.98
C LEU A 23 -7.07 6.39 -6.89
N GLN A 24 -6.48 7.48 -7.39
CA GLN A 24 -5.04 7.71 -7.31
C GLN A 24 -4.57 7.82 -5.86
N VAL A 25 -5.26 8.56 -4.99
CA VAL A 25 -4.92 8.66 -3.57
C VAL A 25 -5.04 7.32 -2.84
N ASN A 26 -6.08 6.53 -3.14
CA ASN A 26 -6.19 5.17 -2.60
C ASN A 26 -5.07 4.26 -3.12
N SER A 27 -4.70 4.37 -4.39
CA SER A 27 -3.56 3.65 -4.94
C SER A 27 -2.25 4.11 -4.33
N LEU A 28 -2.07 5.41 -4.05
CA LEU A 28 -0.89 5.96 -3.38
C LEU A 28 -0.81 5.51 -1.91
N GLY A 29 -1.96 5.34 -1.24
CA GLY A 29 -2.06 4.65 0.04
C GLY A 29 -1.57 3.20 -0.03
N MET A 30 -1.77 2.51 -1.16
CA MET A 30 -1.15 1.21 -1.43
C MET A 30 0.32 1.29 -1.86
N TYR A 31 0.79 2.41 -2.41
CA TYR A 31 2.19 2.62 -2.80
C TYR A 31 3.08 3.11 -1.66
N VAL A 32 2.55 3.36 -0.46
CA VAL A 32 3.42 3.60 0.70
C VAL A 32 4.26 2.32 0.89
N PRO A 33 5.59 2.39 0.78
CA PRO A 33 6.47 1.23 0.87
C PRO A 33 6.64 0.76 2.33
N LEU A 34 5.58 0.90 3.14
CA LEU A 34 5.57 0.49 4.52
C LEU A 34 5.33 -1.01 4.56
N ARG A 35 6.42 -1.75 4.74
CA ARG A 35 6.38 -3.19 5.01
C ARG A 35 5.92 -3.44 6.43
N ALA A 36 4.62 -3.52 6.66
CA ALA A 36 4.12 -3.87 7.99
C ALA A 36 4.31 -5.37 8.25
N ILE A 37 4.76 -5.73 9.46
CA ILE A 37 4.72 -7.14 9.90
C ILE A 37 3.27 -7.60 9.92
N MET A 38 3.01 -8.73 9.27
CA MET A 38 1.74 -9.43 9.38
C MET A 38 1.82 -10.61 10.35
N SER A 39 2.92 -11.37 10.28
CA SER A 39 3.10 -12.58 11.08
C SER A 39 4.59 -12.91 11.17
N TRP A 40 4.96 -13.68 12.19
CA TRP A 40 6.29 -14.25 12.32
C TRP A 40 6.23 -15.67 12.88
N GLU A 41 7.15 -16.51 12.43
CA GLU A 41 7.33 -17.88 12.91
C GLU A 41 8.76 -18.03 13.39
N LYS A 42 8.95 -18.49 14.63
CA LYS A 42 10.27 -18.73 15.20
C LYS A 42 10.59 -20.22 15.18
N ARG A 43 11.73 -20.55 14.59
CA ARG A 43 12.38 -21.86 14.60
C ARG A 43 13.62 -21.80 15.49
N GLN A 44 14.22 -22.95 15.79
CA GLN A 44 15.29 -23.07 16.81
C GLN A 44 16.42 -22.03 16.63
N ASP A 45 16.88 -21.82 15.39
CA ASP A 45 17.99 -20.90 15.08
C ASP A 45 17.60 -19.77 14.10
N GLU A 46 16.33 -19.68 13.72
CA GLU A 46 15.84 -18.82 12.64
C GLU A 46 14.50 -18.18 12.98
N ILE A 47 14.28 -16.96 12.49
CA ILE A 47 12.97 -16.31 12.55
C ILE A 47 12.52 -15.91 11.15
N ASP A 48 11.36 -16.42 10.77
CA ASP A 48 10.68 -16.13 9.51
C ASP A 48 9.70 -14.98 9.73
N CYS A 49 9.98 -13.82 9.12
CA CYS A 49 9.14 -12.64 9.21
C CYS A 49 8.36 -12.44 7.90
N TYR A 50 7.05 -12.31 7.99
CA TYR A 50 6.16 -12.08 6.84
C TYR A 50 5.73 -10.61 6.83
N TYR A 51 6.12 -9.90 5.78
CA TYR A 51 5.81 -8.49 5.57
C TYR A 51 4.81 -8.30 4.44
N PHE A 52 3.89 -7.37 4.65
CA PHE A 52 2.97 -6.89 3.62
C PHE A 52 3.49 -5.59 3.03
N THR A 53 3.70 -5.55 1.71
CA THR A 53 4.22 -4.38 0.99
C THR A 53 3.28 -4.03 -0.16
N GLY A 54 2.34 -3.12 0.09
CA GLY A 54 1.35 -2.68 -0.90
C GLY A 54 0.46 -3.82 -1.40
N VAL A 55 0.87 -4.49 -2.50
CA VAL A 55 0.16 -5.63 -3.11
C VAL A 55 0.96 -6.95 -3.06
N HIS A 56 2.15 -6.94 -2.47
CA HIS A 56 3.05 -8.08 -2.43
C HIS A 56 3.28 -8.58 -1.00
N PHE A 57 3.39 -9.91 -0.87
CA PHE A 57 3.83 -10.56 0.35
C PHE A 57 5.31 -10.90 0.24
N GLN A 58 6.09 -10.53 1.25
CA GLN A 58 7.51 -10.85 1.31
C GLN A 58 7.85 -11.62 2.59
N LYS A 59 8.55 -12.73 2.44
CA LYS A 59 9.16 -13.47 3.53
C LYS A 59 10.63 -13.08 3.67
N VAL A 60 11.06 -12.79 4.89
CA VAL A 60 12.48 -12.57 5.22
C VAL A 60 12.84 -13.49 6.38
N THR A 61 13.86 -14.33 6.17
CA THR A 61 14.39 -15.22 7.21
C THR A 61 15.63 -14.58 7.81
N TYR A 62 15.64 -14.40 9.14
CA TYR A 62 16.82 -13.96 9.87
C TYR A 62 17.42 -15.16 10.61
N HIS A 63 18.71 -15.42 10.38
CA HIS A 63 19.45 -16.48 11.06
C HIS A 63 20.24 -15.86 12.23
N THR A 64 20.18 -16.48 13.41
CA THR A 64 21.10 -16.30 14.55
C THR A 64 21.38 -14.87 15.10
N ALA A 65 20.74 -13.81 14.59
CA ALA A 65 21.07 -12.42 14.95
C ALA A 65 19.90 -11.59 15.52
N ARG A 66 18.65 -12.04 15.42
CA ARG A 66 17.49 -11.27 15.90
C ARG A 66 16.46 -12.15 16.61
N GLN A 67 16.08 -11.75 17.83
CA GLN A 67 15.01 -12.39 18.60
C GLN A 67 13.60 -11.90 18.20
N GLU A 68 13.53 -10.82 17.44
CA GLU A 68 12.29 -10.15 17.06
C GLU A 68 12.34 -9.70 15.58
N CYS A 69 11.17 -9.74 14.93
CA CYS A 69 10.99 -9.15 13.62
C CYS A 69 10.80 -7.63 13.75
N PRO A 70 11.51 -6.79 12.98
CA PRO A 70 11.30 -5.34 13.01
C PRO A 70 9.91 -4.96 12.46
N PRO A 71 9.10 -4.16 13.17
CA PRO A 71 7.71 -3.84 12.79
C PRO A 71 7.55 -3.24 11.39
N TRP A 72 8.59 -2.57 10.90
CA TRP A 72 8.71 -2.13 9.52
C TRP A 72 10.14 -2.31 8.99
N ILE A 73 10.27 -2.54 7.68
CA ILE A 73 11.56 -2.58 6.96
C ILE A 73 11.53 -1.51 5.87
N ASP A 74 12.41 -0.52 6.00
CA ASP A 74 12.68 0.45 4.95
C ASP A 74 13.64 -0.16 3.92
N ILE A 75 13.33 0.01 2.63
CA ILE A 75 14.19 -0.38 1.51
C ILE A 75 14.71 0.93 0.91
N TYR A 76 16.02 1.08 0.85
CA TYR A 76 16.69 2.19 0.15
C TYR A 76 16.98 1.82 -1.30
#